data_AF-A0A661JAD7-F1
#
_entry.id   AF-A0A661JAD7-F1
#
_cell.length_a   1.000
_cell.length_b   1.000
_cell.length_c   1.000
_cell.angle_alpha   90.00
_cell.angle_beta   90.00
_cell.angle_gamma   90.00
#
_symmetry.space_group_name_H-M   'P 1'
#
loop_
_entity.id
_entity.type
_entity.pdbx_description
1 polymer ?
#
loop_
_entity_poly.entity_id
_entity_poly.type
_entity_poly.pdbx_seq_one_letter_code
_entity_poly.pdbx_strand_id
1 'polypeptide(L)'
;MIRKLLNQFLSFKFRGLNPSRGFTLIELLLVLTIIGLMMAIIIPRAMRAQTDSKFNLVRQYGSEIAGYIVTWAENQTRAQRENMNFTLRDFLYDDIMEAEVGFTSKKLVDKYTGNDDYNGVETLVPPERMPRNPFNEASYFNRVNDDIEVPSKKAGLLYLAARHDPQDREYLNFYLLFTSTGPDKEGNRWYGGMSHEDDDKIRRGIFVARLYDDKEYGGREEDLFRWKRRMW
;
A
#
# COMPACT_ATOMS: atom_id res chain seq x y z
N MET A 1 -9.68 1.72 -27.80
CA MET A 1 -10.51 0.53 -28.12
C MET A 1 -12.01 0.76 -27.82
N ILE A 2 -12.36 1.29 -26.63
CA ILE A 2 -13.76 1.58 -26.24
C ILE A 2 -14.46 2.62 -27.14
N ARG A 3 -13.78 3.69 -27.57
CA ARG A 3 -14.33 4.66 -28.54
C ARG A 3 -14.70 4.04 -29.91
N LYS A 4 -13.99 2.98 -30.33
CA LYS A 4 -14.25 2.29 -31.61
C LYS A 4 -15.52 1.44 -31.52
N LEU A 5 -15.75 0.81 -30.36
CA LEU A 5 -16.99 0.08 -30.07
C LEU A 5 -18.19 1.03 -29.91
N LEU A 6 -18.00 2.20 -29.29
CA LEU A 6 -19.06 3.20 -29.11
C LEU A 6 -19.56 3.76 -30.47
N ASN A 7 -18.65 4.08 -31.39
CA ASN A 7 -19.01 4.58 -32.72
C ASN A 7 -19.65 3.49 -33.60
N GLN A 8 -19.30 2.22 -33.39
CA GLN A 8 -19.93 1.10 -34.11
C GLN A 8 -21.34 0.80 -33.57
N PHE A 9 -21.61 1.05 -32.28
CA PHE A 9 -22.92 0.92 -31.66
C PHE A 9 -23.86 2.08 -32.02
N LEU A 10 -23.34 3.30 -32.11
CA LEU A 10 -24.12 4.50 -32.51
C LEU A 10 -24.45 4.55 -34.01
N SER A 11 -23.78 3.73 -34.83
CA SER A 11 -24.07 3.57 -36.26
C SER A 11 -25.18 2.54 -36.54
N PHE A 12 -25.87 2.01 -35.52
CA PHE A 12 -27.07 1.21 -35.72
C PHE A 12 -28.21 2.12 -36.21
N LYS A 13 -28.19 2.38 -37.52
CA LYS A 13 -29.19 3.11 -38.26
C LYS A 13 -30.52 2.41 -38.03
N PHE A 14 -31.39 2.99 -37.18
CA PHE A 14 -32.79 2.61 -37.05
C PHE A 14 -33.45 2.75 -38.43
N ARG A 15 -33.41 1.67 -39.22
CA ARG A 15 -33.89 1.64 -40.58
C ARG A 15 -35.41 1.47 -40.52
N GLY A 16 -36.12 2.60 -40.57
CA GLY A 16 -37.53 2.71 -40.93
C GLY A 16 -38.54 2.31 -39.85
N LEU A 17 -38.83 3.21 -38.92
CA LEU A 17 -40.13 3.23 -38.25
C LEU A 17 -41.01 4.25 -39.00
N ASN A 18 -41.99 3.75 -39.75
CA ASN A 18 -43.03 4.59 -40.32
C ASN A 18 -43.75 5.30 -39.17
N PRO A 19 -43.92 6.64 -39.20
CA PRO A 19 -44.47 7.43 -38.09
C PRO A 19 -45.96 7.21 -37.79
N SER A 20 -46.57 6.17 -38.36
CA SER A 20 -48.01 5.88 -38.31
C SER A 20 -48.36 4.51 -37.71
N ARG A 21 -47.40 3.77 -37.11
CA ARG A 21 -47.66 2.52 -36.39
C ARG A 21 -47.33 2.68 -34.90
N GLY A 22 -48.31 2.40 -34.04
CA GLY A 22 -48.15 2.42 -32.59
C GLY A 22 -47.13 1.40 -32.10
N PHE A 23 -46.41 1.74 -31.04
CA PHE A 23 -45.42 0.87 -30.39
C PHE A 23 -46.11 -0.38 -29.82
N THR A 24 -45.65 -1.57 -30.22
CA THR A 24 -46.27 -2.82 -29.77
C THR A 24 -45.66 -3.29 -28.45
N LEU A 25 -46.47 -3.95 -27.61
CA LEU A 25 -46.00 -4.48 -26.32
C LEU A 25 -44.89 -5.53 -26.49
N ILE A 26 -44.94 -6.31 -27.58
CA ILE A 26 -43.91 -7.31 -27.88
C ILE A 26 -42.57 -6.67 -28.27
N GLU A 27 -42.59 -5.53 -28.95
CA GLU A 27 -41.39 -4.79 -29.32
C GLU A 27 -40.70 -4.19 -28.09
N LEU A 28 -41.48 -3.65 -27.14
CA LEU A 28 -40.96 -3.25 -25.83
C LEU A 28 -40.31 -4.43 -25.09
N LEU A 29 -41.01 -5.57 -25.06
CA LEU A 29 -40.56 -6.76 -24.34
C LEU A 29 -39.23 -7.29 -24.91
N LEU A 30 -39.08 -7.28 -26.24
CA LEU A 30 -37.85 -7.69 -26.90
C LEU A 30 -36.70 -6.73 -26.57
N VAL A 31 -36.92 -5.41 -26.59
CA VAL A 31 -35.90 -4.41 -26.23
C VAL A 31 -35.45 -4.59 -24.78
N LEU A 32 -36.39 -4.73 -23.84
CA LEU A 32 -36.06 -4.94 -22.43
C LEU A 32 -35.28 -6.25 -22.20
N THR A 33 -35.63 -7.31 -22.94
CA THR A 33 -34.90 -8.59 -22.87
C THR A 33 -33.45 -8.42 -23.31
N ILE A 34 -33.20 -7.73 -24.43
CA ILE A 34 -31.84 -7.50 -24.93
C ILE A 34 -31.04 -6.62 -23.95
N ILE A 35 -31.64 -5.55 -23.42
CA ILE A 35 -30.96 -4.69 -22.42
C ILE A 35 -30.62 -5.47 -21.16
N GLY A 36 -31.55 -6.31 -20.66
CA GLY A 36 -31.31 -7.16 -19.48
C GLY A 36 -30.15 -8.13 -19.69
N LEU A 37 -30.10 -8.80 -20.84
CA LEU A 37 -28.99 -9.69 -21.20
C LEU A 37 -27.65 -8.95 -21.30
N MET A 38 -27.64 -7.75 -21.88
CA MET A 38 -26.43 -6.91 -21.97
C MET A 38 -25.93 -6.48 -20.58
N MET A 39 -26.83 -6.03 -19.70
CA MET A 39 -26.49 -5.60 -18.35
C MET A 39 -25.91 -6.72 -17.50
N ALA A 40 -26.43 -7.95 -17.63
CA ALA A 40 -25.93 -9.13 -16.93
C ALA A 40 -24.45 -9.42 -17.23
N ILE A 41 -23.98 -9.11 -18.44
CA ILE A 41 -22.58 -9.32 -18.85
C ILE A 41 -21.69 -8.14 -18.46
N ILE A 42 -22.19 -6.90 -18.57
CA ILE A 42 -21.39 -5.68 -18.38
C ILE A 42 -21.07 -5.43 -16.90
N ILE A 43 -22.05 -5.60 -16.00
CA ILE A 43 -21.90 -5.22 -14.58
C ILE A 43 -20.74 -5.97 -13.90
N PRO A 44 -20.61 -7.32 -13.97
CA PRO A 44 -19.55 -8.04 -13.27
C PRO A 44 -18.15 -7.66 -13.78
N ARG A 45 -18.05 -7.28 -15.06
CA ARG A 45 -16.79 -6.82 -15.65
C ARG A 45 -16.43 -5.42 -15.17
N ALA A 46 -17.40 -4.50 -15.12
CA ALA A 46 -17.19 -3.14 -14.65
C ALA A 46 -16.74 -3.13 -13.17
N MET A 47 -17.37 -3.94 -12.31
CA MET A 47 -17.00 -4.05 -10.89
C MET A 47 -15.57 -4.55 -10.68
N ARG A 48 -15.13 -5.55 -11.47
CA ARG A 48 -13.74 -6.04 -11.42
C ARG A 48 -12.75 -4.95 -11.82
N ALA A 49 -13.00 -4.28 -12.95
CA ALA A 49 -12.14 -3.19 -13.41
C ALA A 49 -12.04 -2.04 -12.40
N GLN A 50 -13.12 -1.71 -11.70
CA GLN A 50 -13.10 -0.71 -10.64
C GLN A 50 -12.20 -1.13 -9.48
N THR A 51 -12.31 -2.40 -9.04
CA THR A 51 -11.46 -2.95 -7.96
C THR A 51 -9.98 -2.93 -8.35
N ASP A 52 -9.65 -3.35 -9.57
CA ASP A 52 -8.28 -3.33 -10.08
C ASP A 52 -7.72 -1.89 -10.14
N SER A 53 -8.54 -0.93 -10.57
CA SER A 53 -8.17 0.49 -10.57
C SER A 53 -7.85 1.00 -9.17
N LYS A 54 -8.62 0.56 -8.15
CA LYS A 54 -8.33 0.92 -6.76
C LYS A 54 -6.97 0.36 -6.32
N PHE A 55 -6.66 -0.91 -6.60
CA PHE A 55 -5.35 -1.47 -6.25
C PHE A 55 -4.18 -0.83 -6.99
N ASN A 56 -4.39 -0.34 -8.22
CA ASN A 56 -3.37 0.46 -8.91
C ASN A 56 -3.10 1.78 -8.18
N LEU A 57 -4.13 2.44 -7.67
CA LEU A 57 -3.99 3.63 -6.81
C LEU A 57 -3.29 3.31 -5.49
N VAL A 58 -3.62 2.18 -4.83
CA VAL A 58 -2.90 1.73 -3.61
C VAL A 58 -1.41 1.60 -3.90
N ARG A 59 -1.02 1.00 -5.02
CA ARG A 59 0.38 0.85 -5.40
C ARG A 59 1.06 2.20 -5.66
N GLN A 60 0.38 3.09 -6.37
CA GLN A 60 0.91 4.44 -6.63
C GLN A 60 1.14 5.19 -5.32
N TYR A 61 0.12 5.28 -4.46
CA TYR A 61 0.22 5.96 -3.18
C TYR A 61 1.22 5.31 -2.24
N GLY A 62 1.32 3.98 -2.25
CA GLY A 62 2.34 3.28 -1.47
C GLY A 62 3.76 3.60 -1.94
N SER A 63 4.01 3.79 -3.24
CA SER A 63 5.32 4.26 -3.72
C SER A 63 5.63 5.70 -3.31
N GLU A 64 4.61 6.58 -3.27
CA GLU A 64 4.77 7.94 -2.74
C GLU A 64 5.09 7.93 -1.23
N ILE A 65 4.34 7.14 -0.45
CA ILE A 65 4.55 6.96 0.99
C ILE A 65 5.92 6.35 1.28
N ALA A 66 6.37 5.38 0.48
CA ALA A 66 7.70 4.79 0.60
C ALA A 66 8.81 5.85 0.52
N GLY A 67 8.68 6.82 -0.40
CA GLY A 67 9.60 7.96 -0.49
C GLY A 67 9.61 8.80 0.78
N TYR A 68 8.42 9.13 1.32
CA TYR A 68 8.31 9.89 2.57
C TYR A 68 8.86 9.14 3.79
N ILE A 69 8.72 7.81 3.86
CA ILE A 69 9.30 6.98 4.92
C ILE A 69 10.83 7.12 4.92
N VAL A 70 11.45 7.01 3.73
CA VAL A 70 12.91 7.16 3.58
C VAL A 70 13.35 8.57 3.96
N THR A 71 12.68 9.61 3.44
CA THR A 71 12.99 11.01 3.77
C THR A 71 12.83 11.29 5.27
N TRP A 72 11.80 10.74 5.91
CA TRP A 72 11.61 10.86 7.35
C TRP A 72 12.78 10.26 8.12
N ALA A 73 13.16 9.02 7.81
CA ALA A 73 14.28 8.36 8.47
C ALA A 73 15.59 9.15 8.24
N GLU A 74 15.81 9.69 7.04
CA GLU A 74 17.00 10.51 6.75
C GLU A 74 17.03 11.78 7.59
N ASN A 75 15.88 12.43 7.76
CA ASN A 75 15.75 13.61 8.62
C ASN A 75 16.02 13.26 10.08
N GLN A 76 15.58 12.10 10.57
CA GLN A 76 15.90 11.64 11.93
C GLN A 76 17.41 11.39 12.09
N THR A 77 18.04 10.70 11.13
CA THR A 77 19.49 10.47 11.12
C THR A 77 20.30 11.77 11.11
N ARG A 78 19.80 12.83 10.48
CA ARG A 78 20.47 14.16 10.49
C ARG A 78 20.20 14.97 11.75
N ALA A 79 19.06 14.74 12.42
CA ALA A 79 18.66 15.45 13.62
C ALA A 79 19.24 14.86 14.92
N GLN A 80 19.90 13.69 14.84
CA GLN A 80 20.54 13.07 15.99
C GLN A 80 21.68 13.96 16.56
N ARG A 81 21.99 13.77 17.84
CA ARG A 81 23.10 14.47 18.51
C ARG A 81 24.45 14.07 17.91
N GLU A 82 25.43 14.97 17.95
CA GLU A 82 26.76 14.80 17.33
C GLU A 82 27.53 13.55 17.81
N ASN A 83 27.19 13.01 18.98
CA ASN A 83 27.85 11.85 19.58
C ASN A 83 27.10 10.51 19.37
N MET A 84 26.07 10.49 18.53
CA MET A 84 25.25 9.32 18.22
C MET A 84 25.47 8.88 16.77
N ASN A 85 25.36 7.59 16.51
CA ASN A 85 25.60 7.00 15.19
C ASN A 85 24.43 6.12 14.67
N PHE A 86 23.19 6.45 15.01
CA PHE A 86 22.03 5.72 14.51
C PHE A 86 21.92 5.86 13.00
N THR A 87 21.63 4.73 12.36
CA THR A 87 21.48 4.65 10.91
C THR A 87 20.02 4.77 10.49
N LEU A 88 19.81 4.86 9.17
CA LEU A 88 18.46 4.85 8.60
C LEU A 88 17.68 3.58 8.98
N ARG A 89 18.40 2.45 9.10
CA ARG A 89 17.83 1.14 9.42
C ARG A 89 17.29 1.13 10.85
N ASP A 90 18.01 1.74 11.78
CA ASP A 90 17.59 1.80 13.20
C ASP A 90 16.26 2.54 13.36
N PHE A 91 16.07 3.68 12.69
CA PHE A 91 14.80 4.42 12.76
C PHE A 91 13.60 3.67 12.16
N LEU A 92 13.84 2.77 11.22
CA LEU A 92 12.78 1.97 10.60
C LEU A 92 12.48 0.70 11.41
N TYR A 93 13.51 0.06 11.97
CA TYR A 93 13.45 -1.31 12.48
C TYR A 93 13.46 -1.40 14.01
N ASP A 94 14.08 -0.45 14.71
CA ASP A 94 14.27 -0.47 16.16
C ASP A 94 13.53 0.67 16.88
N ASP A 95 13.19 0.42 18.15
CA ASP A 95 12.66 1.46 19.03
C ASP A 95 13.83 2.19 19.69
N ILE A 96 13.91 3.51 19.49
CA ILE A 96 14.98 4.39 19.96
C ILE A 96 14.41 5.30 21.05
N MET A 97 15.07 5.33 22.21
CA MET A 97 14.58 6.09 23.37
C MET A 97 15.18 7.51 23.43
N GLU A 98 14.45 8.46 23.99
CA GLU A 98 14.90 9.87 24.13
C GLU A 98 16.25 10.02 24.86
N ALA A 99 16.54 9.14 25.82
CA ALA A 99 17.81 9.12 26.53
C ALA A 99 19.03 8.95 25.60
N GLU A 100 18.82 8.32 24.44
CA GLU A 100 19.84 8.04 23.44
C GLU A 100 20.00 9.25 22.51
N VAL A 101 19.00 9.60 21.71
CA VAL A 101 19.13 10.60 20.61
C VAL A 101 18.59 12.00 20.92
N GLY A 102 17.98 12.21 22.09
CA GLY A 102 17.31 13.47 22.44
C GLY A 102 15.89 13.61 21.91
N PHE A 103 15.34 12.55 21.32
CA PHE A 103 13.91 12.39 21.00
C PHE A 103 13.56 10.90 21.01
N THR A 104 12.29 10.54 21.22
CA THR A 104 11.84 9.14 21.12
C THR A 104 11.41 8.86 19.68
N SER A 105 11.91 7.79 19.08
CA SER A 105 11.44 7.28 17.80
C SER A 105 11.06 5.82 17.95
N LYS A 106 9.82 5.47 17.60
CA LYS A 106 9.40 4.06 17.54
C LYS A 106 9.62 3.51 16.14
N LYS A 107 9.88 2.21 16.04
CA LYS A 107 10.04 1.54 14.76
C LYS A 107 8.78 1.67 13.90
N LEU A 108 8.94 1.75 12.59
CA LEU A 108 7.82 1.78 11.65
C LEU A 108 7.48 0.38 11.12
N VAL A 109 8.44 -0.54 11.14
CA VAL A 109 8.24 -1.94 10.74
C VAL A 109 7.22 -2.62 11.65
N ASP A 110 6.49 -3.55 11.05
CA ASP A 110 5.41 -4.34 11.62
C ASP A 110 4.16 -3.54 12.01
N LYS A 111 3.93 -2.44 11.31
CA LYS A 111 2.79 -1.54 11.55
C LYS A 111 2.14 -1.12 10.24
N TYR A 112 0.85 -0.85 10.31
CA TYR A 112 0.13 -0.18 9.23
C TYR A 112 0.43 1.33 9.24
N THR A 113 0.36 1.97 8.08
CA THR A 113 0.64 3.41 7.94
C THR A 113 -0.31 4.31 8.73
N GLY A 114 -1.49 3.80 9.13
CA GLY A 114 -2.44 4.53 9.96
C GLY A 114 -2.08 4.56 11.45
N ASN A 115 -1.01 3.89 11.86
CA ASN A 115 -0.54 3.88 13.24
C ASN A 115 0.08 5.23 13.62
N ASP A 116 -0.11 5.67 14.87
CA ASP A 116 0.37 6.97 15.35
C ASP A 116 1.89 7.16 15.23
N ASP A 117 2.66 6.07 15.14
CA ASP A 117 4.11 6.13 14.95
C ASP A 117 4.50 6.67 13.55
N TYR A 118 3.56 6.69 12.59
CA TYR A 118 3.73 7.31 11.27
C TYR A 118 3.44 8.81 11.24
N ASN A 119 3.04 9.44 12.35
CA ASN A 119 2.75 10.88 12.38
C ASN A 119 3.94 11.72 11.88
N GLY A 120 5.17 11.29 12.17
CA GLY A 120 6.38 11.94 11.66
C GLY A 120 6.46 11.91 10.13
N VAL A 121 6.08 10.79 9.51
CA VAL A 121 6.01 10.64 8.05
C VAL A 121 4.88 11.49 7.48
N GLU A 122 3.70 11.50 8.12
CA GLU A 122 2.54 12.31 7.71
C GLU A 122 2.88 13.80 7.60
N THR A 123 3.67 14.34 8.55
CA THR A 123 4.05 15.76 8.54
C THR A 123 4.88 16.19 7.32
N LEU A 124 5.53 15.23 6.64
CA LEU A 124 6.28 15.51 5.41
C LEU A 124 5.39 15.60 4.18
N VAL A 125 4.14 15.14 4.27
CA VAL A 125 3.22 15.08 3.14
C VAL A 125 2.48 16.41 3.00
N PRO A 126 2.57 17.09 1.85
CA PRO A 126 1.79 18.31 1.61
C PRO A 126 0.28 18.01 1.72
N PRO A 127 -0.52 18.83 2.43
CA PRO A 127 -1.94 18.57 2.65
C PRO A 127 -2.75 18.36 1.35
N GLU A 128 -2.38 19.06 0.27
CA GLU A 128 -3.00 18.95 -1.05
C GLU A 128 -2.65 17.66 -1.80
N ARG A 129 -1.63 16.93 -1.34
CA ARG A 129 -1.17 15.64 -1.90
C ARG A 129 -1.35 14.47 -0.94
N MET A 130 -2.13 14.66 0.13
CA MET A 130 -2.34 13.63 1.14
C MET A 130 -2.90 12.34 0.51
N PRO A 131 -2.15 11.22 0.49
CA PRO A 131 -2.58 9.99 -0.16
C PRO A 131 -3.75 9.39 0.60
N ARG A 132 -4.78 8.95 -0.13
CA ARG A 132 -6.01 8.40 0.44
C ARG A 132 -6.19 6.95 0.03
N ASN A 133 -6.63 6.12 0.97
CA ASN A 133 -6.97 4.74 0.67
C ASN A 133 -8.23 4.71 -0.24
N PRO A 134 -8.14 4.17 -1.47
CA PRO A 134 -9.25 4.19 -2.43
C PRO A 134 -10.45 3.32 -2.03
N PHE A 135 -10.35 2.52 -0.97
CA PHE A 135 -11.44 1.69 -0.45
C PHE A 135 -12.29 2.38 0.62
N ASN A 136 -11.73 3.33 1.38
CA ASN A 136 -12.46 4.05 2.45
C ASN A 136 -12.33 5.58 2.39
N GLU A 137 -11.57 6.11 1.42
CA GLU A 137 -11.37 7.54 1.12
C GLU A 137 -10.67 8.36 2.23
N ALA A 138 -10.23 7.71 3.30
CA ALA A 138 -9.47 8.31 4.38
C ALA A 138 -7.98 8.40 4.04
N SER A 139 -7.28 9.37 4.64
CA SER A 139 -5.82 9.46 4.58
C SER A 139 -5.19 8.13 5.00
N TYR A 140 -4.11 7.70 4.33
CA TYR A 140 -3.36 6.51 4.72
C TYR A 140 -2.76 6.58 6.12
N PHE A 141 -2.58 7.78 6.65
CA PHE A 141 -2.08 8.05 8.00
C PHE A 141 -3.20 8.16 9.05
N ASN A 142 -4.47 8.10 8.62
CA ASN A 142 -5.58 8.10 9.57
C ASN A 142 -5.70 6.74 10.26
N ARG A 143 -5.96 6.75 11.58
CA ARG A 143 -6.16 5.56 12.42
C ARG A 143 -7.20 4.55 11.92
N VAL A 144 -8.15 4.95 11.08
CA VAL A 144 -9.07 3.99 10.42
C VAL A 144 -8.32 2.97 9.52
N ASN A 145 -7.15 3.35 9.01
CA ASN A 145 -6.21 2.54 8.23
C ASN A 145 -5.16 1.83 9.10
N ASP A 146 -5.33 1.79 10.42
CA ASP A 146 -4.57 0.92 11.32
C ASP A 146 -5.37 -0.34 11.68
N ASP A 147 -4.67 -1.41 12.08
CA ASP A 147 -5.26 -2.66 12.55
C ASP A 147 -4.26 -3.47 13.39
N ILE A 148 -4.79 -4.29 14.31
CA ILE A 148 -3.99 -5.22 15.12
C ILE A 148 -3.86 -6.57 14.41
N GLU A 149 -4.84 -6.94 13.57
CA GLU A 149 -4.81 -8.17 12.79
C GLU A 149 -3.90 -7.99 11.57
N VAL A 150 -2.93 -8.89 11.40
CA VAL A 150 -1.99 -8.91 10.28
C VAL A 150 -2.08 -10.27 9.56
N PRO A 151 -2.54 -10.34 8.30
CA PRO A 151 -3.13 -9.26 7.50
C PRO A 151 -4.54 -8.86 7.93
N SER A 152 -4.83 -7.56 7.92
CA SER A 152 -6.15 -6.98 8.22
C SER A 152 -7.23 -7.45 7.24
N LYS A 153 -8.48 -7.45 7.73
CA LYS A 153 -9.69 -7.67 6.93
C LYS A 153 -10.10 -6.45 6.10
N LYS A 154 -9.60 -5.26 6.43
CA LYS A 154 -9.86 -4.02 5.71
C LYS A 154 -9.03 -4.00 4.43
N ALA A 155 -9.60 -3.54 3.31
CA ALA A 155 -8.92 -3.56 2.02
C ALA A 155 -7.99 -2.35 1.83
N GLY A 156 -6.87 -2.59 1.15
CA GLY A 156 -5.95 -1.55 0.67
C GLY A 156 -5.13 -0.86 1.75
N LEU A 157 -5.06 -1.42 2.97
CA LEU A 157 -4.17 -0.93 4.03
C LEU A 157 -2.72 -1.19 3.63
N LEU A 158 -1.81 -0.29 4.00
CA LEU A 158 -0.38 -0.42 3.74
C LEU A 158 0.35 -0.82 5.03
N TYR A 159 1.09 -1.92 5.00
CA TYR A 159 1.84 -2.49 6.12
C TYR A 159 3.33 -2.51 5.79
N LEU A 160 4.17 -1.92 6.63
CA LEU A 160 5.62 -1.97 6.43
C LEU A 160 6.19 -3.27 7.02
N ALA A 161 6.73 -4.11 6.14
CA ALA A 161 7.42 -5.32 6.51
C ALA A 161 8.91 -5.21 6.19
N ALA A 162 9.74 -5.90 6.97
CA ALA A 162 11.17 -6.02 6.72
C ALA A 162 11.61 -7.49 6.79
N ARG A 163 12.48 -7.90 5.86
CA ARG A 163 13.07 -9.24 5.80
C ARG A 163 14.52 -9.16 5.31
N HIS A 164 15.34 -10.14 5.68
CA HIS A 164 16.69 -10.23 5.15
C HIS A 164 16.65 -10.46 3.64
N ASP A 165 17.67 -9.99 2.93
CA ASP A 165 17.83 -10.37 1.54
C ASP A 165 18.17 -11.87 1.44
N PRO A 166 17.39 -12.69 0.71
CA PRO A 166 17.69 -14.10 0.53
C PRO A 166 19.05 -14.37 -0.15
N GLN A 167 19.57 -13.41 -0.93
CA GLN A 167 20.89 -13.52 -1.56
C GLN A 167 22.00 -12.98 -0.66
N ASP A 168 21.68 -12.06 0.24
CA ASP A 168 22.66 -11.32 1.03
C ASP A 168 22.11 -10.97 2.42
N ARG A 169 22.32 -11.87 3.38
CA ARG A 169 21.76 -11.74 4.73
C ARG A 169 22.28 -10.52 5.49
N GLU A 170 23.33 -9.86 5.00
CA GLU A 170 23.83 -8.59 5.54
C GLU A 170 22.94 -7.40 5.17
N TYR A 171 21.88 -7.59 4.38
CA TYR A 171 20.93 -6.54 4.05
C TYR A 171 19.53 -6.87 4.53
N LEU A 172 18.83 -5.85 5.03
CA LEU A 172 17.40 -5.84 5.26
C LEU A 172 16.69 -5.12 4.10
N ASN A 173 15.70 -5.79 3.53
CA ASN A 173 14.79 -5.21 2.57
C ASN A 173 13.48 -4.82 3.25
N PHE A 174 13.02 -3.61 2.95
CA PHE A 174 11.80 -3.02 3.48
C PHE A 174 10.78 -2.89 2.34
N TYR A 175 9.58 -3.39 2.58
CA TYR A 175 8.48 -3.36 1.61
C TYR A 175 7.18 -2.95 2.26
N LEU A 176 6.39 -2.13 1.56
CA LEU A 176 4.98 -1.94 1.89
C LEU A 176 4.16 -3.05 1.23
N LEU A 177 3.50 -3.85 2.05
CA LEU A 177 2.51 -4.83 1.63
C LEU A 177 1.12 -4.22 1.73
N PHE A 178 0.17 -4.70 0.95
CA PHE A 178 -1.21 -4.23 1.08
C PHE A 178 -2.26 -5.32 1.03
N THR A 179 -3.34 -5.07 1.76
CA THR A 179 -4.41 -6.04 2.00
C THR A 179 -5.42 -6.08 0.83
N SER A 180 -5.93 -7.26 0.52
CA SER A 180 -6.93 -7.52 -0.51
C SER A 180 -8.36 -7.23 -0.02
N THR A 181 -9.35 -7.34 -0.90
CA THR A 181 -10.78 -7.23 -0.54
C THR A 181 -11.35 -8.50 0.11
N GLY A 182 -10.63 -9.61 0.06
CA GLY A 182 -11.04 -10.90 0.57
C GLY A 182 -9.89 -11.91 0.53
N PRO A 183 -10.00 -13.02 1.29
CA PRO A 183 -8.96 -14.02 1.32
C PRO A 183 -8.76 -14.68 -0.05
N ASP A 184 -7.52 -15.06 -0.35
CA ASP A 184 -7.20 -15.91 -1.48
C ASP A 184 -7.57 -17.38 -1.20
N LYS A 185 -7.16 -18.30 -2.10
CA LYS A 185 -7.43 -19.73 -1.96
C LYS A 185 -6.79 -20.36 -0.72
N GLU A 186 -5.72 -19.75 -0.20
CA GLU A 186 -4.98 -20.21 0.98
C GLU A 186 -5.49 -19.52 2.26
N GLY A 187 -6.50 -18.64 2.16
CA GLY A 187 -7.03 -17.87 3.28
C GLY A 187 -6.26 -16.57 3.55
N ASN A 188 -5.20 -16.28 2.78
CA ASN A 188 -4.35 -15.12 2.96
C ASN A 188 -5.04 -13.86 2.42
N ARG A 189 -4.96 -12.76 3.17
CA ARG A 189 -5.57 -11.46 2.83
C ARG A 189 -4.57 -10.44 2.28
N TRP A 190 -3.35 -10.86 2.00
CA TRP A 190 -2.41 -10.04 1.24
C TRP A 190 -2.80 -10.00 -0.25
N TYR A 191 -2.73 -8.83 -0.87
CA TYR A 191 -3.00 -8.68 -2.30
C TYR A 191 -1.87 -9.30 -3.13
N GLY A 192 -2.23 -9.91 -4.27
CA GLY A 192 -1.24 -10.36 -5.27
C GLY A 192 -0.31 -11.46 -4.77
N GLY A 193 -0.71 -12.24 -3.75
CA GLY A 193 0.11 -13.29 -3.16
C GLY A 193 1.36 -12.77 -2.48
N MET A 194 1.32 -11.53 -1.95
CA MET A 194 2.33 -11.02 -1.03
C MET A 194 2.29 -11.81 0.29
N SER A 195 3.36 -11.75 1.06
CA SER A 195 3.39 -12.23 2.44
C SER A 195 4.47 -11.47 3.18
N HIS A 196 4.21 -11.15 4.45
CA HIS A 196 5.27 -10.65 5.32
C HIS A 196 6.09 -11.81 5.89
N GLU A 197 5.61 -13.04 5.88
CA GLU A 197 6.29 -14.19 6.51
C GLU A 197 7.27 -14.92 5.58
N ASP A 198 7.27 -14.60 4.29
CA ASP A 198 8.02 -15.31 3.25
C ASP A 198 8.92 -14.34 2.48
N ASP A 199 10.22 -14.63 2.48
CA ASP A 199 11.29 -13.78 1.93
C ASP A 199 11.18 -13.55 0.41
N ASP A 200 10.54 -14.47 -0.32
CA ASP A 200 10.30 -14.32 -1.75
C ASP A 200 8.99 -13.58 -2.03
N LYS A 201 7.94 -13.88 -1.24
CA LYS A 201 6.62 -13.26 -1.42
C LYS A 201 6.59 -11.80 -0.97
N ILE A 202 7.42 -11.38 -0.02
CA ILE A 202 7.52 -9.98 0.42
C ILE A 202 7.94 -9.04 -0.74
N ARG A 203 8.77 -9.52 -1.66
CA ARG A 203 9.29 -8.78 -2.82
C ARG A 203 8.21 -8.38 -3.83
N ARG A 204 7.02 -8.97 -3.73
CA ARG A 204 5.84 -8.58 -4.54
C ARG A 204 5.19 -7.29 -4.05
N GLY A 205 5.58 -6.82 -2.86
CA GLY A 205 5.19 -5.54 -2.28
C GLY A 205 5.81 -4.35 -3.00
N ILE A 206 5.65 -3.18 -2.39
CA ILE A 206 6.20 -1.92 -2.88
C ILE A 206 7.53 -1.71 -2.17
N PHE A 207 8.62 -1.70 -2.93
CA PHE A 207 9.95 -1.49 -2.38
C PHE A 207 10.07 -0.13 -1.70
N VAL A 208 10.61 -0.12 -0.49
CA VAL A 208 10.90 1.11 0.29
C VAL A 208 12.39 1.36 0.29
N ALA A 209 13.16 0.42 0.84
CA ALA A 209 14.60 0.54 0.98
C ALA A 209 15.25 -0.84 1.07
N ARG A 210 16.54 -0.89 0.72
CA ARG A 210 17.45 -1.98 1.04
C ARG A 210 18.61 -1.37 1.83
N LEU A 211 18.75 -1.76 3.08
CA LEU A 211 19.72 -1.18 4.00
C LEU A 211 20.63 -2.28 4.52
N TYR A 212 21.87 -1.93 4.84
CA TYR A 212 22.78 -2.85 5.51
C TYR A 212 22.22 -3.16 6.91
N ASP A 213 22.24 -4.43 7.31
CA ASP A 213 21.93 -4.88 8.65
C ASP A 213 23.22 -4.88 9.47
N ASP A 214 23.68 -3.67 9.78
CA ASP A 214 24.72 -3.50 10.76
C ASP A 214 24.22 -4.02 12.10
N LYS A 215 24.76 -5.16 12.52
CA LYS A 215 24.54 -5.67 13.87
C LYS A 215 25.17 -4.77 14.94
N GLU A 216 25.89 -3.72 14.54
CA GLU A 216 26.42 -2.72 15.45
C GLU A 216 25.28 -1.82 15.90
N TYR A 217 24.96 -1.91 17.19
CA TYR A 217 23.94 -1.09 17.83
C TYR A 217 24.26 0.40 17.64
N GLY A 218 23.36 1.15 16.98
CA GLY A 218 23.37 2.60 17.00
C GLY A 218 23.28 3.12 18.43
N GLY A 219 24.15 4.06 18.81
CA GLY A 219 24.27 4.52 20.19
C GLY A 219 25.40 5.52 20.39
N ARG A 220 25.78 5.78 21.64
CA ARG A 220 26.98 6.58 21.91
C ARG A 220 28.23 5.80 21.49
N GLU A 221 29.25 6.51 21.02
CA GLU A 221 30.55 5.91 20.69
C GLU A 221 31.14 5.10 21.88
N GLU A 222 30.90 5.54 23.11
CA GLU A 222 31.30 4.83 24.33
C GLU A 222 30.57 3.49 24.55
N ASP A 223 29.33 3.38 24.09
CA ASP A 223 28.50 2.17 24.24
C ASP A 223 28.85 1.11 23.19
N LEU A 224 29.30 1.52 22.00
CA LEU A 224 29.91 0.63 20.99
C LEU A 224 31.08 -0.15 21.58
N PHE A 225 31.97 0.51 22.34
CA PHE A 225 33.10 -0.15 23.00
C PHE A 225 32.67 -1.11 24.13
N ARG A 226 31.54 -0.86 24.80
CA ARG A 226 30.99 -1.78 25.82
C ARG A 226 30.30 -2.99 25.20
N TRP A 227 29.60 -2.81 24.08
CA TRP A 227 28.98 -3.91 23.35
C TRP A 227 30.03 -4.86 22.77
N LYS A 228 31.08 -4.33 22.12
CA LYS A 228 32.20 -5.15 21.63
C LYS A 228 32.82 -5.98 22.75
N ARG A 229 33.02 -5.41 23.95
CA ARG A 229 33.54 -6.14 25.12
C ARG A 229 32.64 -7.24 25.68
N ARG A 230 31.34 -7.26 25.38
CA ARG A 230 30.41 -8.32 25.83
C ARG A 230 30.39 -9.54 24.91
N MET A 231 30.96 -9.43 23.71
CA MET A 231 31.00 -10.53 22.73
C MET A 231 32.32 -11.32 22.73
N TRP A 232 33.28 -10.95 23.57
CA TRP A 232 34.55 -11.66 23.81
C TRP A 232 34.66 -12.03 25.29
#